data_AF-A0A356ARJ8-F1
#
_entry.id   AF-A0A356ARJ8-F1
#
_cell.length_a   1.000
_cell.length_b   1.000
_cell.length_c   1.000
_cell.angle_alpha   90.00
_cell.angle_beta   90.00
_cell.angle_gamma   90.00
#
_symmetry.space_group_name_H-M   'P 1'
#
loop_
_entity.id
_entity.type
_entity.pdbx_description
1 polymer ?
#
loop_
_entity_poly.entity_id
_entity_poly.type
_entity_poly.pdbx_seq_one_letter_code
_entity_poly.pdbx_strand_id
1 'polypeptide(L)'
;MSIMNFTKTVVKNLFSKPATRMYPQQPRNYPARTRGHIEIDIDSCIFCGMCSRKCPTGAITVTRPQRTWSIQRFSCIQCGYCVESCPKKCLSMHQTYTEPDGVKRTDTFAGPPQAAKPAAPKAGV
;
A
#
# COMPACT_ATOMS: atom_id res chain seq x y z
N MET A 1 -12.28 -33.78 -40.92
CA MET A 1 -12.50 -32.32 -40.85
C MET A 1 -13.54 -32.05 -39.77
N SER A 2 -13.12 -31.53 -38.61
CA SER A 2 -14.01 -31.30 -37.47
C SER A 2 -14.30 -29.80 -37.40
N ILE A 3 -15.37 -29.34 -38.08
CA ILE A 3 -15.58 -27.92 -38.37
C ILE A 3 -16.53 -27.20 -37.37
N MET A 4 -17.12 -27.92 -36.42
CA MET A 4 -18.17 -27.38 -35.52
C MET A 4 -18.17 -27.95 -34.09
N ASN A 5 -17.01 -28.23 -33.50
CA ASN A 5 -16.95 -28.72 -32.11
C ASN A 5 -17.38 -27.68 -31.06
N PHE A 6 -17.35 -26.39 -31.40
CA PHE A 6 -17.62 -25.30 -30.47
C PHE A 6 -19.08 -24.82 -30.48
N THR A 7 -19.90 -25.24 -31.46
CA THR A 7 -21.26 -24.73 -31.66
C THR A 7 -22.15 -25.00 -30.44
N LYS A 8 -22.05 -26.17 -29.81
CA LYS A 8 -22.78 -26.50 -28.58
C LYS A 8 -22.44 -25.55 -27.42
N THR A 9 -21.17 -25.16 -27.32
CA THR A 9 -20.68 -24.22 -26.30
C THR A 9 -21.16 -22.79 -26.60
N VAL A 10 -21.16 -22.37 -27.86
CA VAL A 10 -21.64 -21.03 -28.28
C VAL A 10 -23.12 -20.88 -27.95
N VAL A 11 -23.95 -21.85 -28.33
CA VAL A 11 -25.40 -21.82 -28.04
C VAL A 11 -25.65 -21.78 -26.53
N LYS A 12 -24.92 -22.58 -25.74
CA LYS A 12 -25.04 -22.58 -24.27
C LYS A 12 -24.66 -21.24 -23.64
N ASN A 13 -23.56 -20.62 -24.11
CA ASN A 13 -23.11 -19.35 -23.57
C ASN A 13 -24.01 -18.18 -23.97
N LEU A 14 -24.66 -18.22 -25.14
CA LEU A 14 -25.58 -17.18 -25.60
C LEU A 14 -26.79 -17.01 -24.66
N PHE A 15 -27.30 -18.11 -24.09
CA PHE A 15 -28.43 -18.09 -23.15
C PHE A 15 -28.01 -18.04 -21.67
N SER A 16 -26.72 -18.00 -21.38
CA SER A 16 -26.21 -17.90 -20.01
C SER A 16 -26.12 -16.43 -19.58
N LYS A 17 -26.21 -16.16 -18.27
CA LYS A 17 -26.01 -14.80 -17.75
C LYS A 17 -24.56 -14.34 -18.02
N PRO A 18 -24.33 -13.05 -18.32
CA PRO A 18 -22.98 -12.52 -18.48
C PRO A 18 -22.14 -12.75 -17.23
N ALA A 19 -20.91 -13.23 -17.40
CA ALA A 19 -19.96 -13.40 -16.31
C ALA A 19 -19.36 -12.05 -15.81
N THR A 20 -19.58 -10.98 -16.58
CA THR A 20 -19.07 -9.64 -16.28
C THR A 20 -19.85 -8.99 -15.13
N ARG A 21 -19.17 -8.12 -14.38
CA ARG A 21 -19.83 -7.16 -13.47
C ARG A 21 -19.81 -5.79 -14.11
N MET A 22 -20.85 -4.99 -13.89
CA MET A 22 -20.92 -3.62 -14.38
C MET A 22 -20.07 -2.70 -13.51
N TYR A 23 -18.84 -2.43 -13.92
CA TYR A 23 -18.02 -1.37 -13.34
C TYR A 23 -18.45 -0.02 -13.93
N PRO A 24 -18.64 1.05 -13.14
CA PRO A 24 -18.36 1.20 -11.70
C PRO A 24 -19.54 0.93 -10.76
N GLN A 25 -20.73 0.61 -11.26
CA GLN A 25 -21.98 0.50 -10.46
C GLN A 25 -21.94 -0.65 -9.44
N GLN A 26 -21.29 -1.76 -9.76
CA GLN A 26 -21.12 -2.90 -8.86
C GLN A 26 -19.62 -3.16 -8.64
N PRO A 27 -19.01 -2.56 -7.59
CA PRO A 27 -17.61 -2.78 -7.29
C PRO A 27 -17.35 -4.24 -6.90
N ARG A 28 -16.12 -4.68 -7.14
CA ARG A 28 -15.68 -6.03 -6.76
C ARG A 28 -15.58 -6.13 -5.23
N ASN A 29 -16.09 -7.21 -4.65
CA ASN A 29 -15.79 -7.54 -3.27
C ASN A 29 -14.34 -8.04 -3.17
N TYR A 30 -13.50 -7.31 -2.42
CA TYR A 30 -12.10 -7.66 -2.18
C TYR A 30 -12.00 -8.56 -0.94
N PRO A 31 -11.30 -9.70 -1.00
CA PRO A 31 -11.10 -10.55 0.18
C PRO A 31 -10.26 -9.85 1.24
N ALA A 32 -10.39 -10.27 2.49
CA ALA A 32 -9.77 -9.58 3.64
C ALA A 32 -8.23 -9.49 3.61
N ARG A 33 -7.56 -10.37 2.85
CA ARG A 33 -6.09 -10.42 2.70
C ARG A 33 -5.58 -9.70 1.43
N THR A 34 -6.43 -8.89 0.81
CA THR A 34 -6.04 -8.09 -0.36
C THR A 34 -4.95 -7.09 0.03
N ARG A 35 -3.94 -6.97 -0.84
CA ARG A 35 -2.85 -6.00 -0.68
C ARG A 35 -3.16 -4.77 -1.52
N GLY A 36 -3.82 -3.79 -0.91
CA GLY A 36 -4.10 -2.48 -1.49
C GLY A 36 -2.98 -1.47 -1.23
N HIS A 37 -3.33 -0.22 -0.94
CA HIS A 37 -2.37 0.79 -0.51
C HIS A 37 -1.97 0.64 0.95
N ILE A 38 -0.86 1.27 1.33
CA ILE A 38 -0.36 1.29 2.70
C ILE A 38 -0.96 2.49 3.43
N GLU A 39 -1.44 2.27 4.66
CA GLU A 39 -1.89 3.32 5.57
C GLU A 39 -1.03 3.28 6.83
N ILE A 40 -0.74 4.48 7.37
CA ILE A 40 0.07 4.65 8.56
C ILE A 40 -0.74 5.30 9.67
N ASP A 41 -0.70 4.70 10.86
CA ASP A 41 -1.03 5.37 12.11
C ASP A 41 0.22 6.10 12.62
N ILE A 42 0.20 7.42 12.50
CA ILE A 42 1.35 8.28 12.80
C ILE A 42 1.56 8.41 14.31
N ASP A 43 0.50 8.36 15.10
CA ASP A 43 0.55 8.54 16.55
C ASP A 43 1.28 7.37 17.21
N SER A 44 1.08 6.16 16.67
CA SER A 44 1.81 4.96 17.08
C SER A 44 3.23 4.85 16.52
N CYS A 45 3.60 5.70 15.56
CA CYS A 45 4.87 5.63 14.86
C CYS A 45 6.02 6.22 15.70
N ILE A 46 7.07 5.41 15.92
CA ILE A 46 8.29 5.82 16.63
C ILE A 46 9.41 6.30 15.69
N PHE A 47 9.12 6.45 14.39
CA PHE A 47 10.06 6.89 13.35
C PHE A 47 11.37 6.06 13.30
N CYS A 48 11.30 4.75 13.62
CA CYS A 48 12.49 3.89 13.68
C CYS A 48 13.21 3.71 12.32
N GLY A 49 12.50 3.89 11.20
CA GLY A 49 13.03 3.78 9.85
C GLY A 49 13.19 2.35 9.32
N MET A 50 12.75 1.31 10.05
CA MET A 50 12.85 -0.07 9.56
C MET A 50 12.06 -0.32 8.27
N CYS A 51 10.88 0.29 8.15
CA CYS A 51 10.04 0.20 6.95
C CYS A 51 10.74 0.79 5.71
N SER A 52 11.53 1.86 5.86
CA SER A 52 12.34 2.44 4.77
C SER A 52 13.46 1.49 4.35
N ARG A 53 14.21 0.92 5.31
CA ARG A 53 15.31 -0.02 5.02
C ARG A 53 14.87 -1.33 4.39
N LYS A 54 13.66 -1.82 4.74
CA LYS A 54 13.09 -3.07 4.20
C LYS A 54 12.32 -2.86 2.91
N CYS A 55 12.10 -1.63 2.47
CA CYS A 55 11.38 -1.36 1.24
C CYS A 55 12.27 -1.74 0.03
N PRO A 56 11.87 -2.72 -0.80
CA PRO A 56 12.69 -3.16 -1.93
C PRO A 56 12.86 -2.09 -3.01
N THR A 57 11.92 -1.15 -3.11
CA THR A 57 11.93 -0.06 -4.09
C THR A 57 12.39 1.28 -3.53
N GLY A 58 12.68 1.35 -2.21
CA GLY A 58 13.02 2.61 -1.56
C GLY A 58 11.89 3.65 -1.54
N ALA A 59 10.62 3.24 -1.71
CA ALA A 59 9.48 4.15 -1.78
C ALA A 59 9.19 4.93 -0.49
N ILE A 60 9.68 4.46 0.66
CA ILE A 60 9.42 5.05 1.97
C ILE A 60 10.66 5.79 2.47
N THR A 61 10.49 7.03 2.88
CA THR A 61 11.53 7.84 3.53
C THR A 61 11.10 8.23 4.94
N VAL A 62 12.00 8.08 5.91
CA VAL A 62 11.73 8.40 7.32
C VAL A 62 12.83 9.31 7.85
N THR A 63 12.44 10.49 8.33
CA THR A 63 13.36 11.48 8.88
C THR A 63 13.12 11.62 10.38
N ARG A 64 14.04 11.09 11.19
CA ARG A 64 13.92 11.03 12.66
C ARG A 64 13.90 12.40 13.35
N PRO A 65 14.79 13.35 13.01
CA PRO A 65 14.80 14.67 13.64
C PRO A 65 13.48 15.43 13.40
N GLN A 66 12.95 15.35 12.18
CA GLN A 66 11.74 16.04 11.74
C GLN A 66 10.45 15.24 12.03
N ARG A 67 10.56 14.01 12.55
CA ARG A 67 9.43 13.07 12.74
C ARG A 67 8.53 13.00 11.52
N THR A 68 9.16 12.89 10.35
CA THR A 68 8.45 12.84 9.08
C THR A 68 8.53 11.44 8.52
N TRP A 69 7.39 10.91 8.09
CA TRP A 69 7.29 9.68 7.31
C TRP A 69 6.67 10.03 5.97
N SER A 70 7.33 9.70 4.88
CA SER A 70 6.81 9.94 3.53
C SER A 70 6.86 8.70 2.67
N ILE A 71 5.89 8.59 1.76
CA ILE A 71 5.77 7.49 0.81
C ILE A 71 5.54 8.00 -0.61
N GLN A 72 6.38 7.53 -1.53
CA GLN A 72 6.21 7.70 -2.97
C GLN A 72 5.25 6.63 -3.48
N ARG A 73 3.98 6.98 -3.71
CA ARG A 73 2.95 5.99 -4.09
C ARG A 73 3.25 5.28 -5.40
N PHE A 74 3.84 5.99 -6.36
CA PHE A 74 4.23 5.42 -7.65
C PHE A 74 5.34 4.37 -7.57
N SER A 75 6.22 4.48 -6.56
CA SER A 75 7.31 3.52 -6.36
C SER A 75 6.89 2.34 -5.48
N CYS A 76 5.70 2.38 -4.88
CA CYS A 76 5.22 1.33 -3.99
C CYS A 76 4.65 0.16 -4.78
N ILE A 77 5.30 -1.01 -4.70
CA ILE A 77 4.85 -2.26 -5.34
C ILE A 77 3.88 -3.09 -4.48
N GLN A 78 3.35 -2.51 -3.39
CA GLN A 78 2.34 -3.14 -2.52
C GLN A 78 2.72 -4.53 -1.98
N CYS A 79 4.02 -4.77 -1.73
CA CYS A 79 4.52 -6.06 -1.25
C CYS A 79 4.14 -6.39 0.20
N GLY A 80 3.94 -5.37 1.05
CA GLY A 80 3.59 -5.53 2.47
C GLY A 80 4.76 -5.70 3.44
N TYR A 81 6.02 -5.75 2.98
CA TYR A 81 7.18 -5.91 3.88
C TYR A 81 7.33 -4.81 4.93
N CYS A 82 6.88 -3.60 4.63
CA CYS A 82 6.88 -2.49 5.60
C CYS A 82 5.91 -2.74 6.77
N VAL A 83 4.80 -3.44 6.53
CA VAL A 83 3.82 -3.83 7.56
C VAL A 83 4.40 -4.93 8.46
N GLU A 84 5.01 -5.94 7.85
CA GLU A 84 5.60 -7.07 8.58
C GLU A 84 6.84 -6.66 9.39
N SER A 85 7.67 -5.75 8.86
CA SER A 85 8.87 -5.28 9.54
C SER A 85 8.62 -4.21 10.61
N CYS A 86 7.39 -3.70 10.73
CA CYS A 86 7.08 -2.65 11.70
C CYS A 86 6.93 -3.24 13.12
N PRO A 87 7.81 -2.88 14.08
CA PRO A 87 7.77 -3.44 15.43
C PRO A 87 6.54 -2.99 16.21
N LYS A 88 6.05 -1.78 15.94
CA LYS A 88 4.86 -1.20 16.56
C LYS A 88 3.57 -1.53 15.81
N LYS A 89 3.67 -2.23 14.67
CA LYS A 89 2.53 -2.58 13.79
C LYS A 89 1.63 -1.37 13.46
N CYS A 90 2.23 -0.19 13.31
CA CYS A 90 1.52 1.05 12.98
C CYS A 90 1.23 1.22 11.49
N LEU A 91 1.61 0.24 10.65
CA LEU A 91 1.37 0.24 9.22
C LEU A 91 0.37 -0.87 8.92
N SER A 92 -0.57 -0.61 8.01
CA SER A 92 -1.55 -1.59 7.56
C SER A 92 -1.73 -1.56 6.04
N MET A 93 -2.18 -2.69 5.46
CA MET A 93 -2.57 -2.76 4.05
C MET A 93 -4.08 -2.57 3.95
N HIS A 94 -4.51 -1.55 3.22
CA HIS A 94 -5.92 -1.36 2.91
C HIS A 94 -6.40 -2.41 1.91
N GLN A 95 -7.70 -2.72 1.93
CA GLN A 95 -8.28 -3.82 1.13
C GLN A 95 -8.69 -3.40 -0.28
N THR A 96 -8.73 -2.10 -0.57
CA THR A 96 -9.12 -1.59 -1.88
C THR A 96 -7.92 -1.43 -2.81
N TYR A 97 -8.19 -1.44 -4.11
CA TYR A 97 -7.20 -1.04 -5.10
C TYR A 97 -6.78 0.42 -4.89
N THR A 98 -5.51 0.73 -5.20
CA THR A 98 -5.01 2.11 -5.21
C THR A 98 -5.55 2.79 -6.46
N GLU A 99 -6.29 3.88 -6.30
CA GLU A 99 -6.82 4.62 -7.45
C GLU A 99 -5.68 5.07 -8.39
N PRO A 100 -5.88 5.00 -9.71
CA PRO A 100 -4.90 5.46 -10.67
C PRO A 100 -4.76 6.98 -10.54
N ASP A 101 -3.55 7.44 -10.25
CA ASP A 101 -3.21 8.86 -10.23
C ASP A 101 -2.42 9.19 -11.51
N GLY A 102 -2.58 10.41 -12.02
CA GLY A 102 -1.86 10.89 -13.22
C GLY A 102 -0.49 11.49 -12.89
N VAL A 103 -0.24 11.79 -11.61
CA VAL A 103 0.96 12.51 -11.15
C VAL A 103 1.68 11.76 -10.05
N LYS A 104 3.02 11.82 -10.05
CA LYS A 104 3.85 11.20 -9.00
C LYS A 104 3.61 11.89 -7.66
N ARG A 105 2.74 11.30 -6.83
CA ARG A 105 2.39 11.81 -5.51
C ARG A 105 3.29 11.26 -4.41
N THR A 106 3.76 12.17 -3.55
CA THR A 106 4.43 11.86 -2.29
C THR A 106 3.52 12.24 -1.13
N ASP A 107 3.04 11.25 -0.40
CA ASP A 107 2.27 11.52 0.82
C ASP A 107 3.24 11.68 1.98
N THR A 108 3.13 12.80 2.68
CA THR A 108 4.02 13.14 3.79
C THR A 108 3.19 13.32 5.04
N PHE A 109 3.56 12.60 6.08
CA PHE A 109 2.89 12.54 7.35
C PHE A 109 3.88 12.95 8.45
N ALA A 110 3.53 13.99 9.22
CA ALA A 110 4.34 14.49 10.33
C ALA A 110 3.71 14.03 11.65
N GLY A 111 4.53 13.47 12.55
CA GLY A 111 4.10 13.16 13.90
C GLY A 111 4.05 14.40 14.80
N PRO A 112 3.44 14.30 15.99
CA PRO A 112 3.42 15.39 16.94
C PRO A 112 4.85 15.87 17.23
N PRO A 113 5.06 17.20 17.38
CA PRO A 113 6.39 17.76 17.58
C PRO A 113 7.03 17.13 18.83
N GLN A 114 8.24 16.59 18.68
CA GLN A 114 9.01 16.15 19.84
C GLN A 114 9.45 17.40 20.59
N ALA A 115 9.06 17.54 21.86
CA ALA A 115 9.74 18.44 22.77
C ALA A 115 11.23 18.12 22.70
N ALA A 116 12.06 19.12 22.41
CA ALA A 116 13.49 18.96 22.22
C ALA A 116 14.08 18.22 23.42
N LYS A 117 14.46 16.96 23.23
CA LYS A 117 15.26 16.25 24.24
C LYS A 117 16.61 16.96 24.24
N PRO A 118 17.04 17.57 25.36
CA PRO A 118 18.29 18.32 25.39
C PRO A 118 19.41 17.41 24.89
N ALA A 119 20.22 17.94 23.97
CA ALA A 119 21.32 17.22 23.36
C ALA A 119 22.19 16.63 24.48
N ALA A 120 22.27 15.31 24.55
CA ALA A 120 23.22 14.66 25.42
C ALA A 120 24.61 15.23 25.10
N PRO A 121 25.38 15.69 26.09
CA PRO A 121 26.70 16.27 25.85
C PRO A 121 27.52 15.24 25.10
N LYS A 122 28.07 15.64 23.95
CA LYS A 122 29.02 14.81 23.20
C LYS A 122 30.17 14.50 24.16
N ALA A 123 30.27 13.25 24.60
CA ALA A 123 31.45 12.77 25.30
C ALA A 123 32.62 12.92 24.31
N GLY A 124 33.49 13.88 24.60
CA GLY A 124 34.72 14.09 23.85
C GLY A 124 35.63 12.87 23.97
N VAL A 125 36.21 12.49 22.84
CA VAL A 125 37.50 11.80 22.76
C VAL A 125 38.48 12.84 22.26
#